data_AF-Q69B29-F1
#
_entry.id   AF-Q69B29-F1
#
_cell.length_a   1.000
_cell.length_b   1.000
_cell.length_c   1.000
_cell.angle_alpha   90.00
_cell.angle_beta   90.00
_cell.angle_gamma   90.00
#
_symmetry.space_group_name_H-M   'P 1'
#
loop_
_entity.id
_entity.type
_entity.pdbx_description
1 polymer ?
#
loop_
_entity_poly.entity_id
_entity_poly.type
_entity_poly.pdbx_seq_one_letter_code
_entity_poly.pdbx_strand_id
1 'polypeptide(L)'
;HEVKSVCGEDSILKCKAIRKPGVQYRAVRWYKLGEKPYNKESGLLMKRLSPNSTTLRFAGLEREVELLADDSFDIFLPNVTAVDSGRYK
;
A
#
# COMPACT_ATOMS: atom_id res chain seq x y z
N HIS A 1 -10.03 9.31 -0.08
CA HIS A 1 -9.94 9.55 -1.53
C HIS A 1 -10.28 8.24 -2.14
N GLU A 2 -11.11 8.28 -3.15
CA GLU A 2 -11.60 7.11 -3.84
C GLU A 2 -10.85 7.01 -5.15
N VAL A 3 -10.34 5.82 -5.43
CA VAL A 3 -9.73 5.48 -6.72
C VAL A 3 -10.67 4.47 -7.37
N LYS A 4 -11.04 4.73 -8.62
CA LYS A 4 -11.85 3.81 -9.44
C LYS A 4 -10.95 3.29 -10.55
N SER A 5 -10.99 1.99 -10.79
CA SER A 5 -10.23 1.30 -11.83
C SER A 5 -11.10 0.22 -12.46
N VAL A 6 -10.87 -0.08 -13.74
CA VAL A 6 -11.52 -1.20 -14.42
C VAL A 6 -10.74 -2.48 -14.11
N CYS A 7 -11.45 -3.61 -14.01
CA CYS A 7 -10.78 -4.90 -13.84
C CYS A 7 -9.84 -5.17 -15.02
N GLY A 8 -8.62 -5.60 -14.74
CA GLY A 8 -7.57 -5.81 -15.74
C GLY A 8 -6.59 -4.64 -15.86
N GLU A 9 -6.92 -3.46 -15.34
CA GLU A 9 -6.07 -2.27 -15.41
C GLU A 9 -5.11 -2.16 -14.23
N ASP A 10 -4.06 -1.37 -14.39
CA ASP A 10 -3.20 -1.00 -13.28
C ASP A 10 -3.85 0.13 -12.45
N SER A 11 -3.58 0.14 -11.14
CA SER A 11 -4.08 1.15 -10.21
C SER A 11 -2.99 1.68 -9.29
N ILE A 12 -3.12 2.94 -8.90
CA ILE A 12 -2.21 3.59 -7.95
C ILE A 12 -3.02 4.09 -6.76
N LEU A 13 -2.65 3.62 -5.56
CA LEU A 13 -3.21 4.12 -4.32
C LEU A 13 -2.27 5.15 -3.70
N LYS A 14 -2.75 6.41 -3.67
CA LYS A 14 -1.99 7.52 -3.11
C LYS A 14 -1.98 7.50 -1.59
N CYS A 15 -0.80 7.56 -0.98
CA CYS A 15 -0.65 7.79 0.44
C CYS A 15 -0.98 9.25 0.77
N LYS A 16 -1.87 9.46 1.73
CA LYS A 16 -2.29 10.79 2.16
C LYS A 16 -1.49 11.35 3.33
N ALA A 17 -0.55 10.57 3.87
CA ALA A 17 0.20 10.98 5.04
C ALA A 17 1.10 12.17 4.69
N ILE A 18 0.78 13.34 5.25
CA ILE A 18 1.64 14.51 5.11
C ILE A 18 2.84 14.32 6.05
N ARG A 19 4.06 14.40 5.49
CA ARG A 19 5.29 14.30 6.27
C ARG A 19 5.39 15.50 7.21
N LYS A 20 5.47 15.23 8.51
CA LYS A 20 5.68 16.25 9.53
C LYS A 20 7.14 16.71 9.50
N PRO A 21 7.41 18.03 9.43
CA PRO A 21 8.77 18.56 9.53
C PRO A 21 9.46 18.08 10.82
N GLY A 22 10.75 17.72 10.72
CA GLY A 22 11.54 17.24 11.86
C GLY A 22 11.23 15.82 12.34
N VAL A 23 10.26 15.12 11.73
CA VAL A 23 9.94 13.73 12.09
C VAL A 23 10.71 12.76 11.20
N GLN A 24 11.53 11.91 11.84
CA GLN A 24 12.17 10.80 11.17
C GLN A 24 11.23 9.58 11.14
N TYR A 25 10.56 9.39 10.01
CA TYR A 25 9.77 8.19 9.77
C TYR A 25 10.69 6.98 9.59
N ARG A 26 10.37 5.87 10.25
CA ARG A 26 11.21 4.65 10.24
C ARG A 26 10.78 3.62 9.21
N ALA A 27 9.50 3.61 8.84
CA ALA A 27 8.94 2.65 7.90
C ALA A 27 7.61 3.14 7.33
N VAL A 28 7.26 2.61 6.17
CA VAL A 28 5.91 2.62 5.60
C VAL A 28 5.38 1.20 5.58
N ARG A 29 4.10 1.03 5.90
CA ARG A 29 3.38 -0.24 5.85
C ARG A 29 2.04 0.01 5.19
N TRP A 30 1.65 -0.89 4.30
CA TRP A 30 0.35 -0.86 3.64
C TRP A 30 -0.46 -2.07 4.03
N TYR A 31 -1.73 -1.83 4.33
CA TYR A 31 -2.70 -2.86 4.67
C TYR A 31 -3.97 -2.70 3.83
N LYS A 32 -4.58 -3.83 3.48
CA LYS A 32 -5.98 -3.88 3.08
C LYS A 32 -6.82 -4.16 4.30
N LEU A 33 -7.84 -3.34 4.53
CA LEU A 33 -8.79 -3.54 5.63
C LEU A 33 -9.83 -4.59 5.21
N GLY A 34 -10.20 -5.46 6.14
CA GLY A 34 -11.32 -6.39 5.98
C GLY A 34 -12.67 -5.67 5.96
N GLU A 35 -13.76 -6.42 6.07
CA GLU A 35 -15.09 -5.80 6.14
C GLU A 35 -15.33 -5.07 7.46
N LYS A 36 -16.36 -4.22 7.51
CA LYS A 36 -16.81 -3.57 8.75
C LYS A 36 -16.98 -4.64 9.84
N PRO A 37 -16.46 -4.42 11.06
CA PRO A 37 -15.96 -3.16 11.64
C PRO A 37 -14.52 -2.72 11.29
N TYR A 38 -13.86 -3.30 10.28
CA TYR A 38 -12.46 -3.03 9.88
C TYR A 38 -11.41 -3.48 10.92
N ASN A 39 -11.77 -4.44 11.77
CA ASN A 39 -10.88 -4.94 12.82
C ASN A 39 -9.81 -5.92 12.30
N LYS A 40 -9.98 -6.39 11.06
CA LYS A 40 -9.03 -7.28 10.39
C LYS A 40 -8.21 -6.49 9.38
N GLU A 41 -6.90 -6.65 9.43
CA GLU A 41 -5.94 -6.05 8.50
C GLU A 41 -5.19 -7.18 7.78
N SER A 42 -5.15 -7.13 6.45
CA SER A 42 -4.29 -7.98 5.63
C SER A 42 -3.10 -7.16 5.16
N GLY A 43 -1.90 -7.54 5.59
CA GLY A 43 -0.67 -6.85 5.21
C GLY A 43 -0.38 -6.98 3.71
N LEU A 44 0.06 -5.89 3.09
CA LEU A 44 0.46 -5.85 1.67
C LEU A 44 1.98 -5.80 1.56
N LEU A 45 2.55 -4.66 1.98
CA LEU A 45 3.99 -4.47 1.98
C LEU A 45 4.47 -3.62 3.15
N MET A 46 5.78 -3.69 3.42
CA MET A 46 6.49 -2.86 4.36
C MET A 46 7.85 -2.47 3.78
N LYS A 47 8.25 -1.21 3.93
CA LYS A 47 9.61 -0.74 3.64
C LYS A 47 10.15 0.05 4.82
N ARG A 48 11.39 -0.22 5.23
CA ARG A 48 12.08 0.66 6.19
C ARG A 48 12.55 1.90 5.43
N LEU A 49 12.48 3.07 6.06
CA LEU A 49 12.86 4.34 5.42
C LEU A 49 14.32 4.71 5.73
N SER A 50 15.17 3.70 5.86
CA SER A 50 16.63 3.84 5.91
C SER A 50 17.21 3.73 4.51
N PRO A 51 18.40 4.32 4.25
CA PRO A 51 19.12 4.13 3.00
C PRO A 51 19.25 2.64 2.65
N ASN A 52 19.12 2.31 1.37
CA ASN A 52 19.27 0.95 0.82
C ASN A 52 18.31 -0.11 1.42
N SER A 53 17.19 0.31 2.01
CA SER A 53 16.16 -0.64 2.48
C SER A 53 15.43 -1.29 1.32
N THR A 54 15.29 -2.61 1.39
CA THR A 54 14.40 -3.39 0.52
C THR A 54 12.94 -3.29 0.98
N THR A 55 12.02 -3.38 0.03
CA THR A 55 10.58 -3.57 0.29
C THR A 55 10.31 -5.05 0.59
N LEU A 56 9.58 -5.33 1.66
CA LEU A 56 9.15 -6.67 2.06
C LEU A 56 7.65 -6.83 1.80
N ARG A 57 7.23 -7.97 1.25
CA ARG A 57 5.82 -8.35 1.11
C ARG A 57 5.41 -9.24 2.29
N PHE A 58 4.16 -9.11 2.76
CA PHE A 58 3.66 -9.97 3.84
C PHE A 58 3.40 -11.39 3.32
N ALA A 59 3.60 -12.38 4.19
CA ALA A 59 3.42 -13.79 3.84
C ALA A 59 1.97 -14.08 3.42
N GLY A 60 1.82 -14.93 2.40
CA GLY A 60 0.51 -15.30 1.85
C GLY A 60 -0.10 -14.26 0.90
N LEU A 61 0.62 -13.16 0.60
CA LEU A 61 0.20 -12.25 -0.46
C LEU A 61 0.60 -12.83 -1.82
N GLU A 62 -0.38 -13.39 -2.53
CA GLU A 62 -0.20 -13.88 -3.90
C GLU A 62 -0.19 -12.75 -4.94
N ARG A 63 -0.69 -11.57 -4.57
CA ARG A 63 -0.83 -10.42 -5.47
C ARG A 63 0.45 -9.59 -5.55
N GLU A 64 0.78 -9.13 -6.75
CA GLU A 64 1.83 -8.13 -6.94
C GLU A 64 1.41 -6.76 -6.39
N VAL A 65 2.31 -6.15 -5.63
CA VAL A 65 2.18 -4.81 -5.09
C VAL A 65 3.57 -4.23 -4.87
N GLU A 66 3.74 -2.96 -5.21
CA GLU A 66 5.03 -2.27 -5.15
C GLU A 66 4.87 -0.85 -4.64
N LEU A 67 5.93 -0.29 -4.06
CA LEU A 67 6.00 1.16 -3.80
C LEU A 67 6.46 1.85 -5.09
N LEU A 68 5.76 2.90 -5.48
CA LEU A 68 5.93 3.52 -6.80
C LEU A 68 7.29 4.22 -6.98
N ALA A 69 7.84 4.80 -5.92
CA ALA A 69 9.15 5.45 -5.91
C ALA A 69 9.77 5.44 -4.51
N ASP A 70 11.07 5.74 -4.41
CA ASP A 70 11.79 5.77 -3.13
C ASP A 70 11.36 6.93 -2.21
N ASP A 71 10.91 8.03 -2.79
CA ASP A 71 10.43 9.23 -2.10
C ASP A 71 8.90 9.31 -1.99
N SER A 72 8.18 8.42 -2.68
CA SER A 72 6.73 8.26 -2.59
C SER A 72 6.35 7.14 -1.61
N PHE A 73 5.19 7.30 -0.97
CA PHE A 73 4.58 6.24 -0.15
C PHE A 73 3.38 5.61 -0.85
N ASP A 74 3.17 5.94 -2.12
CA ASP A 74 2.10 5.41 -2.96
C ASP A 74 2.40 3.97 -3.35
N ILE A 75 1.36 3.16 -3.50
CA ILE A 75 1.50 1.79 -3.99
C ILE A 75 0.93 1.62 -5.38
N PHE A 76 1.62 0.80 -6.16
CA PHE A 76 1.22 0.30 -7.45
C PHE A 76 0.57 -1.08 -7.30
N LEU A 77 -0.60 -1.25 -7.89
CA LEU A 77 -1.34 -2.50 -7.97
C LEU A 77 -1.57 -2.80 -9.47
N PRO A 78 -0.77 -3.66 -10.10
CA PRO A 78 -0.99 -4.01 -11.50
C PRO A 78 -2.27 -4.84 -11.66
N ASN A 79 -2.90 -4.83 -12.84
CA ASN A 79 -3.94 -5.77 -13.29
C ASN A 79 -5.10 -6.02 -12.28
N VAL A 80 -5.60 -4.98 -11.63
CA VAL A 80 -6.54 -5.07 -10.49
C VAL A 80 -7.81 -5.82 -10.83
N THR A 81 -8.41 -6.44 -9.83
CA THR A 81 -9.65 -7.22 -9.93
C THR A 81 -10.67 -6.72 -8.91
N ALA A 82 -11.90 -7.25 -8.97
CA ALA A 82 -12.92 -6.96 -7.96
C ALA A 82 -12.47 -7.37 -6.54
N VAL A 83 -11.57 -8.35 -6.40
CA VAL A 83 -10.99 -8.76 -5.11
C VAL A 83 -10.09 -7.68 -4.53
N ASP A 84 -9.53 -6.78 -5.34
CA ASP A 84 -8.73 -5.64 -4.89
C ASP A 84 -9.61 -4.44 -4.46
N SER A 85 -10.94 -4.53 -4.61
CA SER A 85 -11.83 -3.51 -4.04
C SER A 85 -11.77 -3.52 -2.51
N GLY A 86 -11.82 -2.34 -1.90
CA GLY A 86 -11.85 -2.22 -0.45
C GLY A 86 -11.23 -0.94 0.06
N ARG A 87 -10.90 -0.96 1.35
CA ARG A 87 -10.22 0.14 2.04
C ARG A 87 -8.79 -0.23 2.31
N TYR A 88 -7.94 0.78 2.22
CA TYR A 88 -6.50 0.65 2.40
C TYR A 88 -6.00 1.66 3.44
N LYS A 89 -4.92 1.29 4.14
CA LYS A 89 -4.31 2.06 5.22
C LYS A 89 -2.80 2.02 5.13
#